data_AF-A0A5D0CM34-F1
#
_entry.id   AF-A0A5D0CM34-F1
#
_cell.length_a   1.000
_cell.length_b   1.000
_cell.length_c   1.000
_cell.angle_alpha   90.00
_cell.angle_beta   90.00
_cell.angle_gamma   90.00
#
_symmetry.space_group_name_H-M   'P 1'
#
loop_
_entity.id
_entity.type
_entity.pdbx_description
1 polymer ?
#
loop_
_entity_poly.entity_id
_entity_poly.type
_entity_poly.pdbx_seq_one_letter_code
_entity_poly.pdbx_strand_id
1 'polypeptide(L)'
;MTPKWKKGLKYAAIGLAAVLLAAGGGFWIYAQDYYRADAAARQVLAEPSGKVEALEKMWVFRPDPEQTGRERDGGSPGLILLGAYSAAAIPEDLPTLEIYGSEDRVLDRSKLPVSPNTLLEIAGGNHAYFGDYGEQKGDGTAAISREEQQRQTAEAIVKFMTDGHER
;
A
#
# COMPACT_ATOMS: atom_id res chain seq x y z
N MET A 1 -43.81 14.28 -46.11
CA MET A 1 -44.01 13.35 -44.97
C MET A 1 -42.65 12.82 -44.54
N THR A 2 -42.24 12.99 -43.28
CA THR A 2 -40.96 12.45 -42.80
C THR A 2 -41.11 10.94 -42.53
N PRO A 3 -40.19 10.10 -43.01
CA PRO A 3 -40.34 8.65 -42.93
C PRO A 3 -40.25 8.16 -41.48
N LYS A 4 -41.17 7.25 -41.10
CA LYS A 4 -41.37 6.77 -39.71
C LYS A 4 -40.10 6.21 -39.06
N TRP A 5 -39.17 5.62 -39.83
CA TRP A 5 -37.92 5.06 -39.32
C TRP A 5 -36.96 6.12 -38.73
N LYS A 6 -37.01 7.37 -39.22
CA LYS A 6 -36.20 8.47 -38.68
C LYS A 6 -36.60 8.87 -37.26
N LYS A 7 -37.85 8.60 -36.85
CA LYS A 7 -38.32 8.83 -35.48
C LYS A 7 -37.78 7.76 -34.53
N GLY A 8 -37.83 6.48 -34.94
CA GLY A 8 -37.23 5.38 -34.17
C GLY A 8 -35.73 5.57 -33.95
N LEU A 9 -35.00 6.01 -34.98
CA LEU A 9 -33.57 6.29 -34.88
C LEU A 9 -33.26 7.43 -33.89
N LYS A 10 -34.08 8.49 -33.85
CA LYS A 10 -33.94 9.58 -32.87
C LYS A 10 -34.08 9.10 -31.43
N TYR A 11 -35.10 8.29 -31.14
CA TYR A 11 -35.30 7.78 -29.77
C TYR A 11 -34.22 6.78 -29.36
N ALA A 12 -33.73 5.95 -30.30
CA ALA A 12 -32.59 5.08 -30.05
C ALA A 12 -31.31 5.86 -29.72
N ALA A 13 -31.03 6.95 -30.46
CA ALA A 13 -29.89 7.82 -30.19
C ALA A 13 -30.00 8.53 -28.83
N ILE A 14 -31.18 9.01 -28.46
CA ILE A 14 -31.43 9.61 -27.14
C ILE A 14 -31.24 8.58 -26.02
N GLY A 15 -31.75 7.36 -26.20
CA GLY A 15 -31.56 6.27 -25.25
C GLY A 15 -30.08 5.92 -25.06
N LEU A 16 -29.32 5.80 -26.16
CA LEU A 16 -27.87 5.55 -26.10
C LEU A 16 -27.12 6.68 -25.39
N ALA A 17 -27.45 7.94 -25.68
CA ALA A 17 -26.85 9.09 -25.02
C ALA A 17 -27.14 9.10 -23.51
N ALA A 18 -28.36 8.74 -23.10
CA ALA A 18 -28.72 8.62 -21.68
C ALA A 18 -27.93 7.50 -20.96
N VAL A 19 -27.74 6.35 -21.61
CA VAL A 19 -26.93 5.25 -21.07
C VAL A 19 -25.47 5.67 -20.93
N LEU A 20 -24.91 6.34 -21.93
CA LEU A 20 -23.53 6.83 -21.87
C LEU A 20 -23.33 7.88 -20.78
N LEU A 21 -24.29 8.79 -20.57
CA LEU A 21 -24.25 9.75 -19.48
C LEU A 21 -24.33 9.06 -18.10
N ALA A 22 -25.19 8.05 -17.95
CA ALA A 22 -25.28 7.28 -16.71
C ALA A 22 -23.99 6.49 -16.45
N ALA A 23 -23.42 5.85 -17.47
CA ALA A 23 -22.16 5.12 -17.35
C ALA A 23 -20.99 6.07 -17.04
N GLY A 24 -20.93 7.23 -17.69
CA GLY A 24 -19.91 8.26 -17.43
C GLY A 24 -20.04 8.84 -16.02
N GLY A 25 -21.26 9.13 -15.56
CA GLY A 25 -21.52 9.58 -14.19
C GLY A 25 -21.17 8.52 -13.14
N GLY A 26 -21.55 7.27 -13.37
CA GLY A 26 -21.19 6.13 -12.52
C GLY A 26 -19.68 5.91 -12.46
N PHE A 27 -19.01 5.97 -13.61
CA PHE A 27 -17.55 5.89 -13.69
C PHE A 27 -16.86 7.05 -12.96
N TRP A 28 -17.37 8.27 -13.12
CA TRP A 28 -16.84 9.45 -12.41
C TRP A 28 -16.94 9.28 -10.89
N ILE A 29 -18.08 8.83 -10.38
CA ILE A 29 -18.28 8.55 -8.95
C ILE A 29 -17.31 7.46 -8.49
N TYR A 30 -17.25 6.35 -9.23
CA TYR A 30 -16.35 5.24 -8.92
C TYR A 30 -14.87 5.68 -8.87
N ALA A 31 -14.40 6.43 -9.87
CA ALA A 31 -13.02 6.90 -9.94
C ALA A 31 -12.66 7.88 -8.80
N GLN A 32 -13.63 8.67 -8.31
CA GLN A 32 -13.44 9.58 -7.18
C GLN A 32 -13.34 8.88 -5.83
N ASP A 33 -13.92 7.69 -5.68
CA ASP A 33 -13.81 6.88 -4.46
C ASP A 33 -12.60 5.93 -4.50
N TYR A 34 -12.27 5.37 -5.67
CA TYR A 34 -11.28 4.29 -5.76
C TYR A 34 -9.81 4.75 -5.63
N TYR A 35 -9.49 6.04 -5.86
CA TYR A 35 -8.11 6.54 -5.83
C TYR A 35 -7.95 7.85 -5.06
N ARG A 36 -8.32 7.85 -3.77
CA ARG A 36 -7.96 8.98 -2.90
C ARG A 36 -6.60 8.74 -2.26
N ALA A 37 -5.57 9.35 -2.84
CA ALA A 37 -4.38 9.66 -2.06
C ALA A 37 -4.78 10.52 -0.85
N ASP A 38 -4.32 10.14 0.35
CA ASP A 38 -4.55 10.88 1.58
C ASP A 38 -4.16 12.37 1.41
N ALA A 39 -4.80 13.26 2.17
CA ALA A 39 -4.52 14.69 2.10
C ALA A 39 -3.03 14.99 2.33
N ALA A 40 -2.37 14.25 3.24
CA ALA A 40 -0.94 14.37 3.47
C ALA A 40 -0.12 13.92 2.24
N ALA A 41 -0.50 12.81 1.60
CA ALA A 41 0.19 12.31 0.41
C ALA A 41 0.08 13.28 -0.78
N ARG A 42 -1.09 13.93 -0.95
CA ARG A 42 -1.28 14.97 -1.98
C ARG A 42 -0.42 16.21 -1.73
N GLN A 43 -0.29 16.62 -0.47
CA GLN A 43 0.53 17.77 -0.09
C GLN A 43 2.02 17.51 -0.36
N VAL A 44 2.51 16.32 -0.01
CA VAL A 44 3.91 15.93 -0.24
C VAL A 44 4.25 15.87 -1.74
N LEU A 45 3.31 15.45 -2.59
CA LEU A 45 3.52 15.42 -4.05
C LEU A 45 3.40 16.80 -4.71
N ALA A 46 2.52 17.68 -4.20
CA ALA A 46 2.32 19.02 -4.74
C ALA A 46 3.47 19.99 -4.41
N GLU A 47 4.09 19.80 -3.25
CA GLU A 47 5.25 20.57 -2.80
C GLU A 47 6.42 19.61 -2.51
N PRO A 48 7.14 19.14 -3.55
CA PRO A 48 8.30 18.28 -3.39
C PRO A 48 9.40 19.07 -2.70
N SER A 49 9.41 19.04 -1.37
CA SER A 49 10.27 19.84 -0.49
C SER A 49 11.73 19.34 -0.45
N GLY A 50 12.21 18.69 -1.51
CA GLY A 50 13.48 17.94 -1.52
C GLY A 50 13.45 16.66 -0.66
N LYS A 51 12.30 16.36 -0.04
CA LYS A 51 12.07 15.23 0.88
C LYS A 51 11.74 13.93 0.17
N VAL A 52 11.47 13.97 -1.12
CA VAL A 52 11.09 12.80 -1.93
C VAL A 52 11.87 12.83 -3.24
N GLU A 53 12.73 11.85 -3.45
CA GLU A 53 13.51 11.68 -4.69
C GLU A 53 12.97 10.47 -5.46
N ALA A 54 12.68 10.66 -6.75
CA ALA A 54 12.33 9.56 -7.65
C ALA A 54 13.60 8.98 -8.26
N LEU A 55 13.96 7.75 -7.87
CA LEU A 55 15.07 6.99 -8.44
C LEU A 55 14.52 5.83 -9.28
N GLU A 56 14.51 6.00 -10.60
CA GLU A 56 13.99 5.06 -11.61
C GLU A 56 12.58 4.49 -11.35
N LYS A 57 12.46 3.54 -10.43
CA LYS A 57 11.21 2.84 -10.04
C LYS A 57 10.91 2.95 -8.54
N MET A 58 11.69 3.72 -7.79
CA MET A 58 11.58 3.86 -6.34
C MET A 58 11.40 5.32 -5.93
N TRP A 59 10.64 5.52 -4.87
CA TRP A 59 10.50 6.80 -4.21
C TRP A 59 11.30 6.76 -2.91
N VAL A 60 12.28 7.64 -2.79
CA VAL A 60 13.13 7.76 -1.60
C VAL A 60 12.64 8.94 -0.78
N PHE A 61 12.12 8.65 0.41
CA PHE A 61 11.72 9.67 1.38
C PHE A 61 12.90 9.98 2.29
N ARG A 62 13.41 11.21 2.24
CA ARG A 62 14.43 11.71 3.16
C ARG A 62 13.78 12.60 4.22
N PRO A 63 13.89 12.26 5.51
CA PRO A 63 13.40 13.14 6.57
C PRO A 63 14.21 14.44 6.59
N ASP A 64 13.54 15.52 7.00
CA ASP A 64 14.13 16.85 7.11
C ASP A 64 15.08 16.91 8.32
N PRO A 65 16.39 17.17 8.13
CA PRO A 65 17.35 17.20 9.23
C PRO A 65 16.96 18.24 10.30
N GLU A 66 16.35 19.36 9.91
CA GLU A 66 15.93 20.42 10.84
C GLU A 66 14.76 20.01 11.75
N GLN A 67 13.85 19.14 11.27
CA GLN A 67 12.74 18.64 12.10
C GLN A 67 13.17 17.56 13.09
N THR A 68 14.28 16.86 12.82
CA THR A 68 14.75 15.79 13.71
C THR A 68 15.56 16.30 14.90
N GLY A 69 15.92 17.60 14.95
CA GLY A 69 16.65 18.22 16.06
C GLY A 69 18.00 17.56 16.38
N ARG A 70 18.50 16.69 15.50
CA ARG A 70 19.70 15.88 15.69
C ARG A 70 20.48 15.88 14.38
N GLU A 71 21.72 16.35 14.43
CA GLU A 71 22.74 15.91 13.47
C GLU A 71 22.71 14.38 13.46
N ARG A 72 22.32 13.78 12.34
CA ARG A 72 22.40 12.33 12.22
C ARG A 72 23.85 11.99 11.94
N ASP A 73 24.53 11.40 12.91
CA ASP A 73 25.42 10.28 12.59
C ASP A 73 24.56 9.31 11.78
N GLY A 74 24.93 9.04 10.53
CA GLY A 74 24.11 8.32 9.54
C GLY A 74 23.40 7.13 10.18
N GLY A 75 22.08 7.23 10.37
CA GLY A 75 21.31 6.21 11.07
C GLY A 75 21.53 4.84 10.42
N SER A 76 21.72 3.82 11.25
CA SER A 76 21.99 2.47 10.76
C SER A 76 20.90 2.02 9.80
N PRO A 77 21.26 1.49 8.60
CA PRO A 77 20.28 0.95 7.68
C PRO A 77 19.51 -0.19 8.34
N GLY A 78 18.23 -0.33 8.02
CA GLY A 78 17.39 -1.43 8.48
C GLY A 78 16.46 -1.90 7.37
N LEU A 79 16.02 -3.16 7.45
CA LEU A 79 15.15 -3.79 6.47
C LEU A 79 13.81 -4.15 7.10
N ILE A 80 12.71 -3.86 6.39
CA ILE A 80 11.36 -4.25 6.81
C ILE A 80 10.72 -5.05 5.66
N LEU A 81 10.27 -6.27 5.94
CA LEU A 81 9.63 -7.16 4.99
C LEU A 81 8.18 -7.41 5.43
N LEU A 82 7.23 -7.14 4.53
CA LEU A 82 5.79 -7.25 4.79
C LEU A 82 5.20 -8.34 3.90
N GLY A 83 4.78 -9.46 4.48
CA GLY A 83 4.33 -10.64 3.73
C GLY A 83 5.40 -11.18 2.79
N ALA A 84 6.68 -11.02 3.12
CA ALA A 84 7.80 -11.37 2.25
C ALA A 84 8.99 -11.91 3.04
N TYR A 85 9.86 -12.64 2.35
CA TYR A 85 11.18 -13.07 2.83
C TYR A 85 12.24 -12.69 1.80
N SER A 86 13.49 -12.51 2.24
CA SER A 86 14.61 -12.29 1.33
C SER A 86 14.98 -13.60 0.62
N ALA A 87 15.18 -13.53 -0.70
CA ALA A 87 15.71 -14.66 -1.47
C ALA A 87 17.23 -14.88 -1.25
N ALA A 88 17.92 -13.86 -0.73
CA ALA A 88 19.34 -13.89 -0.40
C ALA A 88 19.55 -13.82 1.13
N ALA A 89 20.71 -14.24 1.59
CA ALA A 89 21.08 -14.08 2.99
C ALA A 89 21.08 -12.59 3.37
N ILE A 90 20.41 -12.28 4.48
CA ILE A 90 20.42 -10.94 5.07
C ILE A 90 21.65 -10.87 5.99
N PRO A 91 22.46 -9.80 5.92
CA PRO A 91 23.58 -9.61 6.85
C PRO A 91 23.11 -9.65 8.31
N GLU A 92 23.84 -10.36 9.18
CA GLU A 92 23.46 -10.53 10.59
C GLU A 92 23.44 -9.22 11.37
N ASP A 93 24.21 -8.24 10.92
CA ASP A 93 24.32 -6.89 11.49
C ASP A 93 23.28 -5.91 10.94
N LEU A 94 22.45 -6.33 9.98
CA LEU A 94 21.37 -5.51 9.43
C LEU A 94 20.08 -5.74 10.24
N PRO A 95 19.64 -4.78 11.07
CA PRO A 95 18.38 -4.89 11.79
C PRO A 95 17.25 -5.16 10.79
N THR A 96 16.52 -6.26 11.02
CA THR A 96 15.45 -6.67 10.10
C THR A 96 14.18 -7.01 10.89
N LEU A 97 13.06 -6.45 10.42
CA LEU A 97 11.71 -6.74 10.87
C LEU A 97 10.95 -7.46 9.75
N GLU A 98 10.47 -8.67 10.03
CA GLU A 98 9.64 -9.45 9.11
C GLU A 98 8.25 -9.61 9.70
N ILE A 99 7.24 -9.18 8.96
CA ILE A 99 5.84 -9.20 9.40
C ILE A 99 5.04 -10.04 8.40
N TYR A 100 4.20 -10.95 8.89
CA TYR A 100 3.27 -11.70 8.05
C TYR A 100 1.92 -11.93 8.75
N GLY A 101 0.89 -12.32 8.00
CA GLY A 101 -0.43 -12.61 8.55
C GLY A 101 -0.66 -14.11 8.83
N SER A 102 -1.39 -14.46 9.89
CA SER A 102 -1.70 -15.87 10.21
C SER A 102 -2.56 -16.56 9.16
N GLU A 103 -3.34 -15.80 8.40
CA GLU A 103 -4.17 -16.27 7.29
C GLU A 103 -3.49 -16.07 5.92
N ASP A 104 -2.24 -15.60 5.89
CA ASP A 104 -1.44 -15.52 4.66
C ASP A 104 -1.15 -16.93 4.13
N ARG A 105 -1.65 -17.20 2.92
CA ARG A 105 -1.47 -18.46 2.18
C ARG A 105 -0.53 -18.33 0.98
N VAL A 106 -0.03 -17.14 0.70
CA VAL A 106 0.92 -16.86 -0.40
C VAL A 106 2.35 -17.01 0.11
N LEU A 107 2.61 -16.56 1.34
CA LEU A 107 3.91 -16.66 1.97
C LEU A 107 4.27 -18.12 2.31
N ASP A 108 5.41 -18.56 1.80
CA ASP A 108 6.03 -19.82 2.20
C ASP A 108 6.75 -19.67 3.53
N ARG A 109 6.07 -20.03 4.62
CA ARG A 109 6.57 -19.90 6.00
C ARG A 109 7.81 -20.75 6.28
N SER A 110 8.08 -21.79 5.48
CA SER A 110 9.27 -22.62 5.64
C SER A 110 10.57 -21.89 5.31
N LYS A 111 10.47 -20.76 4.59
CA LYS A 111 11.60 -19.91 4.20
C LYS A 111 11.82 -18.73 5.13
N LEU A 112 10.99 -18.57 6.15
CA LEU A 112 11.20 -17.54 7.17
C LEU A 112 12.45 -17.90 7.99
N PRO A 113 13.34 -16.94 8.26
CA PRO A 113 14.56 -17.16 9.02
C PRO A 113 14.25 -17.51 10.47
N VAL A 114 15.14 -18.26 11.09
CA VAL A 114 14.97 -18.71 12.48
C VAL A 114 15.54 -17.69 13.48
N SER A 115 16.42 -16.77 13.05
CA SER A 115 17.09 -15.72 13.87
C SER A 115 18.13 -14.98 12.99
N PRO A 116 18.51 -13.70 13.26
CA PRO A 116 18.16 -12.83 14.39
C PRO A 116 17.07 -11.79 14.09
N ASN A 117 16.34 -11.97 12.99
CA ASN A 117 15.31 -11.03 12.55
C ASN A 117 14.11 -11.05 13.51
N THR A 118 13.53 -9.87 13.76
CA THR A 118 12.29 -9.78 14.53
C THR A 118 11.16 -10.29 13.65
N LEU A 119 10.67 -11.49 13.93
CA LEU A 119 9.54 -12.09 13.21
C LEU A 119 8.24 -11.80 13.96
N LEU A 120 7.29 -11.15 13.29
CA LEU A 120 5.97 -10.82 13.82
C LEU A 120 4.87 -11.46 12.97
N GLU A 121 4.05 -12.30 13.61
CA GLU A 121 2.81 -12.79 13.01
C GLU A 121 1.62 -11.93 13.48
N ILE A 122 0.86 -11.37 12.53
CA ILE A 122 -0.40 -10.68 12.78
C ILE A 122 -1.53 -11.72 12.75
N ALA A 123 -2.09 -12.01 13.91
CA ALA A 123 -3.22 -12.93 14.05
C ALA A 123 -4.44 -12.42 13.26
N GLY A 124 -4.99 -13.29 12.41
CA GLY A 124 -6.12 -13.00 11.53
C GLY A 124 -5.77 -12.20 10.28
N GLY A 125 -4.53 -11.74 10.11
CA GLY A 125 -4.11 -10.99 8.93
C GLY A 125 -3.85 -11.88 7.71
N ASN A 126 -3.95 -11.33 6.50
CA ASN A 126 -3.65 -12.03 5.24
C ASN A 126 -2.59 -11.29 4.40
N HIS A 127 -2.28 -11.83 3.22
CA HIS A 127 -1.26 -11.25 2.32
C HIS A 127 -1.66 -9.88 1.76
N ALA A 128 -2.91 -9.75 1.29
CA ALA A 128 -3.40 -8.57 0.58
C ALA A 128 -3.45 -7.29 1.43
N TYR A 129 -3.62 -7.43 2.74
CA TYR A 129 -3.92 -6.29 3.62
C TYR A 129 -2.70 -5.47 4.00
N PHE A 130 -1.48 -5.89 3.63
CA PHE A 130 -0.28 -5.03 3.68
C PHE A 130 -0.30 -3.92 2.63
N GLY A 131 -1.02 -4.10 1.52
CA GLY A 131 -1.24 -3.07 0.50
C GLY A 131 -2.69 -2.63 0.43
N ASP A 132 -3.02 -1.81 -0.57
CA ASP A 132 -4.40 -1.39 -0.87
C ASP A 132 -4.81 -1.77 -2.30
N TYR A 133 -4.29 -2.90 -2.79
CA TYR A 133 -4.54 -3.41 -4.14
C TYR A 133 -5.73 -4.39 -4.22
N GLY A 134 -6.48 -4.54 -3.12
CA GLY A 134 -7.59 -5.49 -3.01
C GLY A 134 -7.14 -6.94 -2.75
N GLU A 135 -8.12 -7.81 -2.43
CA GLU A 135 -7.87 -9.25 -2.24
C GLU A 135 -7.66 -9.95 -3.58
N GLN A 136 -6.68 -10.85 -3.61
CA GLN A 136 -6.35 -11.67 -4.77
C GLN A 136 -6.64 -13.15 -4.51
N LYS A 137 -6.76 -13.90 -5.61
CA LYS A 137 -6.96 -15.34 -5.54
C LYS A 137 -5.70 -15.99 -4.93
N GLY A 138 -5.83 -16.49 -3.71
CA GLY A 138 -4.77 -17.24 -3.02
C GLY A 138 -4.25 -16.60 -1.74
N ASP A 139 -4.59 -15.35 -1.45
CA ASP A 139 -4.08 -14.61 -0.28
C ASP A 139 -4.48 -15.24 1.07
N GLY A 140 -5.60 -15.97 1.08
CA GLY A 140 -6.31 -16.35 2.28
C GLY A 140 -7.34 -15.28 2.70
N THR A 141 -8.30 -15.69 3.52
CA THR A 141 -9.38 -14.81 4.00
C THR A 141 -8.99 -14.26 5.35
N ALA A 142 -8.83 -12.94 5.47
CA ALA A 142 -8.52 -12.31 6.74
C ALA A 142 -9.68 -12.45 7.74
N ALA A 143 -9.34 -12.58 9.02
CA ALA A 143 -10.29 -12.55 10.14
C ALA A 143 -10.39 -11.16 10.80
N ILE A 144 -9.46 -10.26 10.49
CA ILE A 144 -9.45 -8.85 10.90
C ILE A 144 -9.65 -7.93 9.69
N SER A 145 -9.96 -6.65 9.90
CA SER A 145 -10.09 -5.69 8.80
C SER A 145 -8.72 -5.27 8.26
N ARG A 146 -8.70 -4.69 7.06
CA ARG A 146 -7.50 -4.10 6.44
C ARG A 146 -6.89 -3.02 7.33
N GLU A 147 -7.73 -2.15 7.86
CA GLU A 147 -7.33 -1.04 8.72
C GLU A 147 -6.66 -1.57 10.00
N GLU A 148 -7.19 -2.64 10.58
CA GLU A 148 -6.62 -3.24 11.78
C GLU A 148 -5.27 -3.90 11.51
N GLN A 149 -5.12 -4.64 10.40
CA GLN A 149 -3.83 -5.18 10.00
C GLN A 149 -2.80 -4.08 9.71
N GLN A 150 -3.20 -3.03 9.01
CA GLN A 150 -2.33 -1.89 8.69
C GLN A 150 -1.93 -1.11 9.94
N ARG A 151 -2.85 -0.95 10.90
CA ARG A 151 -2.55 -0.33 12.21
C ARG A 151 -1.49 -1.12 12.98
N GLN A 152 -1.68 -2.43 13.13
CA GLN A 152 -0.68 -3.29 13.80
C GLN A 152 0.67 -3.28 13.07
N THR A 153 0.65 -3.29 11.74
CA THR A 153 1.85 -3.18 10.91
C THR A 153 2.59 -1.86 11.16
N ALA A 154 1.87 -0.73 11.14
CA ALA A 154 2.46 0.58 11.36
C ALA A 154 3.04 0.71 12.78
N GLU A 155 2.35 0.21 13.80
CA GLU A 155 2.84 0.20 15.19
C GLU A 155 4.12 -0.61 15.33
N ALA A 156 4.19 -1.79 14.71
CA ALA A 156 5.39 -2.63 14.70
C ALA A 156 6.58 -1.94 14.01
N ILE A 157 6.34 -1.26 12.88
CA ILE A 157 7.36 -0.50 12.16
C ILE A 157 7.87 0.66 13.01
N VAL A 158 6.98 1.45 13.62
CA VAL A 158 7.37 2.59 14.47
C VAL A 158 8.17 2.10 15.67
N LYS A 159 7.73 1.02 16.32
CA LYS A 159 8.45 0.39 17.43
C LYS A 159 9.84 -0.07 16.99
N PHE A 160 9.96 -0.76 15.87
CA PHE A 160 11.24 -1.21 15.33
C PHE A 160 12.20 -0.05 15.03
N MET A 161 11.69 1.04 14.46
CA MET A 161 12.48 2.23 14.14
C MET A 161 12.95 2.99 15.40
N THR A 162 12.22 2.90 16.51
CA THR A 162 12.54 3.62 17.76
C THR A 162 13.41 2.78 18.69
N ASP A 163 13.14 1.48 18.82
CA ASP A 163 13.92 0.55 19.65
C ASP A 163 15.31 0.26 19.06
N GLY A 164 15.47 0.37 17.74
CA GLY A 164 16.77 0.24 17.05
C GLY A 164 17.77 1.35 17.37
N HIS A 165 17.39 2.37 18.14
CA HIS A 165 18.27 3.44 18.61
C HIS A 165 18.80 3.24 20.04
N GLU A 166 18.35 2.22 20.77
CA GLU A 166 18.81 1.95 22.14
C GLU A 166 19.87 0.83 22.24
N ARG A 167 20.34 0.30 21.10
CA ARG A 167 21.39 -0.73 21.05
C ARG A 167 22.72 -0.18 20.55
#